data_AF-A0A3D1DQN0-F1
#
_entry.id   AF-A0A3D1DQN0-F1
#
_cell.length_a   1.000
_cell.length_b   1.000
_cell.length_c   1.000
_cell.angle_alpha   90.00
_cell.angle_beta   90.00
_cell.angle_gamma   90.00
#
_symmetry.space_group_name_H-M   'P 1'
#
loop_
_entity.id
_entity.type
_entity.pdbx_description
1 polymer ?
#
loop_
_entity_poly.entity_id
_entity_poly.type
_entity_poly.pdbx_seq_one_letter_code
_entity_poly.pdbx_strand_id
1 'polypeptide(L)'
;MRFRLSTKRLFLFAAACLPALSATATTSAQDAFPTFKPRVIDANIGKVCYAVTHADVDGDGKRDIVAVSENRVLWYQAPDWKPHVMIKDQT
;
A
#
# COMPACT_ATOMS: atom_id res chain seq x y z
N MET A 1 -8.94 -39.02 54.27
CA MET A 1 -7.49 -38.80 54.02
C MET A 1 -7.19 -37.37 54.46
N ARG A 2 -6.38 -37.20 55.50
CA ARG A 2 -6.09 -35.91 56.16
C ARG A 2 -4.77 -35.37 55.62
N PHE A 3 -4.71 -34.09 55.23
CA PHE A 3 -3.45 -33.33 55.17
C PHE A 3 -3.62 -32.00 55.91
N ARG A 4 -2.59 -31.67 56.69
CA ARG A 4 -2.53 -30.73 57.83
C ARG A 4 -1.88 -29.40 57.42
N LEU A 5 -2.30 -28.32 58.11
CA LEU A 5 -1.57 -27.09 58.50
C LEU A 5 -0.95 -26.19 57.40
N SER A 6 -1.37 -24.92 57.28
CA SER A 6 -0.98 -23.73 58.09
C SER A 6 0.17 -22.94 57.47
N THR A 7 -0.07 -21.68 57.08
CA THR A 7 0.86 -20.57 57.35
C THR A 7 0.08 -19.26 57.39
N LYS A 8 0.18 -18.57 58.53
CA LYS A 8 -0.29 -17.19 58.74
C LYS A 8 0.69 -16.22 58.06
N ARG A 9 0.19 -15.08 57.55
CA ARG A 9 0.61 -13.72 57.96
C ARG A 9 0.00 -12.64 57.05
N LEU A 10 -0.85 -11.83 57.67
CA LEU A 10 -1.32 -10.54 57.22
C LEU A 10 -0.16 -9.54 57.31
N PHE A 11 0.17 -8.84 56.22
CA PHE A 11 0.91 -7.58 56.25
C PHE A 11 0.33 -6.63 55.19
N LEU A 12 -0.37 -5.60 55.68
CA LEU A 12 -0.66 -4.37 54.96
C LEU A 12 0.55 -3.44 55.16
N PHE A 13 1.25 -3.05 54.10
CA PHE A 13 2.02 -1.79 54.06
C PHE A 13 2.09 -1.24 52.63
N ALA A 14 1.79 0.04 52.53
CA ALA A 14 1.64 0.84 51.33
C ALA A 14 2.97 1.13 50.62
N ALA A 15 2.93 1.17 49.28
CA ALA A 15 3.79 2.04 48.49
C ALA A 15 3.08 2.30 47.15
N ALA A 16 2.44 3.47 47.04
CA ALA A 16 1.94 4.00 45.78
C ALA A 16 3.13 4.25 44.85
N CYS A 17 3.41 3.29 43.96
CA CYS A 17 4.32 3.52 42.86
C CYS A 17 3.46 3.98 41.68
N LEU A 18 3.35 5.30 41.49
CA LEU A 18 2.88 5.85 40.23
C LEU A 18 3.80 5.29 39.13
N PRO A 19 3.30 4.55 38.12
CA PRO A 19 4.12 4.34 36.94
C PRO A 19 4.29 5.72 36.31
N ALA A 20 5.51 6.27 36.42
CA ALA A 20 5.93 7.43 35.66
C ALA A 20 5.77 7.05 34.18
N LEU A 21 4.70 7.55 33.57
CA LEU A 21 4.41 7.40 32.16
C LEU A 21 5.57 8.07 31.41
N SER A 22 6.58 7.29 31.05
CA SER A 22 7.63 7.76 30.15
C SER A 22 6.97 8.04 28.83
N ALA A 23 6.72 9.33 28.57
CA ALA A 23 6.34 9.81 27.26
C ALA A 23 7.51 9.52 26.32
N THR A 24 7.47 8.36 25.66
CA THR A 24 8.32 8.11 24.50
C THR A 24 7.91 9.13 23.45
N ALA A 25 8.73 10.16 23.28
CA ALA A 25 8.59 11.07 22.16
C ALA A 25 8.73 10.23 20.88
N THR A 26 7.62 9.93 20.23
CA THR A 26 7.64 9.36 18.89
C THR A 26 8.22 10.43 17.98
N THR A 27 9.52 10.33 17.67
CA THR A 27 10.09 11.11 16.57
C THR A 27 9.34 10.66 15.32
N SER A 28 8.50 11.53 14.77
CA SER A 28 7.95 11.29 13.44
C SER A 28 9.14 11.24 12.49
N ALA A 29 9.43 10.07 11.93
CA ALA A 29 10.35 9.96 10.81
C ALA A 29 9.81 10.92 9.73
N GLN A 30 10.60 11.95 9.42
CA GLN A 30 10.32 12.74 8.24
C GLN A 30 10.58 11.79 7.07
N ASP A 31 9.51 11.26 6.47
CA ASP A 31 9.64 10.39 5.31
C ASP A 31 10.43 11.14 4.24
N ALA A 32 11.61 10.64 3.92
CA ALA A 32 12.41 11.18 2.83
C ALA A 32 11.59 11.09 1.53
N PHE A 33 11.70 12.10 0.68
CA PHE A 33 11.02 12.07 -0.61
C PHE A 33 11.45 10.82 -1.41
N PRO A 34 10.51 10.05 -1.97
CA PRO A 34 10.86 8.80 -2.64
C PRO A 34 11.72 9.03 -3.88
N THR A 35 12.63 8.09 -4.15
CA THR A 35 13.37 8.06 -5.42
C THR A 35 12.56 7.34 -6.48
N PHE A 36 12.44 7.94 -7.66
CA PHE A 36 11.72 7.35 -8.80
C PHE A 36 12.71 6.81 -9.83
N LYS A 37 12.41 5.62 -10.38
CA LYS A 37 13.10 5.06 -11.54
C LYS A 37 12.15 5.06 -12.74
N PRO A 38 12.51 5.71 -13.86
CA PRO A 38 11.66 5.69 -15.05
C PRO A 38 11.55 4.27 -15.61
N ARG A 39 10.34 3.89 -16.04
CA ARG A 39 10.07 2.67 -16.80
C ARG A 39 9.25 3.04 -18.02
N VAL A 40 9.75 2.69 -19.19
CA VAL A 40 9.00 2.83 -20.45
C VAL A 40 8.08 1.60 -20.58
N ILE A 41 6.79 1.86 -20.78
CA ILE A 41 5.80 0.81 -21.03
C ILE A 41 5.65 0.57 -22.53
N ASP A 42 5.38 1.64 -23.27
CA ASP A 42 5.36 1.62 -24.73
C ASP A 42 5.93 2.93 -25.28
N ALA A 43 7.04 2.82 -26.02
CA ALA A 43 7.66 3.96 -26.70
C ALA A 43 6.97 4.31 -28.04
N ASN A 44 6.07 3.45 -28.53
CA ASN A 44 5.50 3.47 -29.87
C ASN A 44 3.97 3.37 -29.86
N ILE A 45 3.31 3.89 -28.81
CA ILE A 45 1.85 3.88 -28.69
C ILE A 45 1.15 4.58 -29.87
N GLY A 46 1.83 5.53 -30.53
CA GLY A 46 1.34 6.35 -31.62
C GLY A 46 2.22 7.58 -31.81
N LYS A 47 1.77 8.52 -32.63
CA LYS A 47 2.43 9.84 -32.76
C LYS A 47 2.19 10.71 -31.53
N VAL A 48 1.04 10.57 -30.88
CA VAL A 48 0.65 11.37 -29.72
C VAL A 48 -0.08 10.48 -28.70
N CYS A 49 0.16 10.72 -27.40
CA CYS A 49 -0.66 10.18 -26.32
C CYS A 49 -1.39 11.35 -25.64
N TYR A 50 -2.72 11.39 -25.76
CA TYR A 50 -3.53 12.52 -25.28
C TYR A 50 -3.91 12.40 -23.82
N ALA A 51 -4.20 11.18 -23.36
CA ALA A 51 -4.66 10.93 -22.00
C ALA A 51 -4.19 9.56 -21.52
N VAL A 52 -3.97 9.46 -20.21
CA VAL A 52 -3.68 8.22 -19.50
C VAL A 52 -4.50 8.15 -18.21
N THR A 53 -4.98 6.96 -17.87
CA THR A 53 -5.60 6.66 -16.58
C THR A 53 -5.25 5.22 -16.16
N HIS A 54 -5.66 4.82 -14.96
CA HIS A 54 -5.54 3.43 -14.51
C HIS A 54 -6.90 2.86 -14.10
N ALA A 55 -7.11 1.58 -14.37
CA ALA A 55 -8.32 0.84 -14.03
C ALA A 55 -7.98 -0.65 -13.92
N ASP A 56 -8.84 -1.42 -13.26
CA ASP A 56 -8.84 -2.89 -13.37
C ASP A 56 -9.73 -3.24 -14.58
N VAL A 57 -9.10 -3.51 -15.73
CA VAL A 57 -9.82 -3.63 -17.01
C VAL A 57 -10.32 -5.05 -17.23
N ASP A 58 -9.57 -6.05 -16.78
CA ASP A 58 -9.92 -7.47 -16.94
C ASP A 58 -10.54 -8.13 -15.70
N GLY A 59 -10.61 -7.43 -14.57
CA GLY A 59 -11.23 -7.90 -13.34
C GLY A 59 -10.31 -8.79 -12.51
N ASP A 60 -8.98 -8.76 -12.75
CA ASP A 60 -8.00 -9.55 -12.01
C ASP A 60 -7.55 -8.90 -10.68
N GLY A 61 -8.06 -7.70 -10.39
CA GLY A 61 -7.75 -6.92 -9.19
C GLY A 61 -6.44 -6.14 -9.26
N LYS A 62 -5.73 -6.15 -10.39
CA LYS A 62 -4.54 -5.33 -10.63
C LYS A 62 -4.92 -4.03 -11.33
N ARG A 63 -4.04 -3.02 -11.20
CA ARG A 63 -4.21 -1.73 -11.87
C ARG A 63 -3.49 -1.76 -13.21
N ASP A 64 -4.26 -1.77 -14.27
CA ASP A 64 -3.78 -1.60 -15.63
C ASP A 64 -3.63 -0.12 -15.99
N ILE A 65 -2.96 0.16 -17.11
CA ILE A 65 -2.85 1.50 -17.67
C ILE A 65 -3.72 1.59 -18.91
N VAL A 66 -4.65 2.54 -18.96
CA VAL A 66 -5.42 2.86 -20.16
C VAL A 66 -4.87 4.14 -20.77
N ALA A 67 -4.62 4.14 -22.08
CA ALA A 67 -4.04 5.26 -22.80
C ALA A 67 -4.78 5.52 -24.12
N VAL A 68 -4.91 6.81 -24.46
CA VAL A 68 -5.55 7.26 -25.69
C VAL A 68 -4.49 7.87 -26.60
N SER A 69 -4.37 7.32 -27.81
CA SER A 69 -3.54 7.89 -28.88
C SER A 69 -4.42 8.54 -29.96
N GLU A 70 -3.80 9.02 -31.04
CA GLU A 70 -4.49 9.70 -32.14
C GLU A 70 -5.60 8.90 -32.82
N ASN A 71 -5.54 7.57 -32.76
CA ASN A 71 -6.52 6.72 -33.42
C ASN A 71 -6.84 5.44 -32.63
N ARG A 72 -6.43 5.35 -31.37
CA ARG A 72 -6.63 4.14 -30.56
C ARG A 72 -6.89 4.47 -29.10
N VAL A 73 -7.70 3.63 -28.47
CA VAL A 73 -7.71 3.44 -27.02
C VAL A 73 -7.09 2.08 -26.74
N LEU A 74 -6.00 2.05 -25.98
CA LEU A 74 -5.32 0.82 -25.59
C LEU A 74 -5.33 0.70 -24.06
N TRP A 75 -5.24 -0.54 -23.57
CA TRP A 75 -4.85 -0.79 -22.18
C TRP A 75 -3.66 -1.74 -22.10
N TYR A 76 -2.82 -1.56 -21.08
CA TYR A 76 -1.64 -2.36 -20.81
C TYR A 76 -1.86 -3.15 -19.54
N GLN A 77 -1.97 -4.47 -19.68
CA GLN A 77 -2.31 -5.40 -18.61
C GLN A 77 -1.18 -5.56 -17.60
N ALA A 78 -1.43 -5.36 -16.32
CA ALA A 78 -0.43 -5.60 -15.28
C ALA A 78 -0.22 -7.11 -15.01
N PRO A 79 1.00 -7.56 -14.64
CA PRO A 79 2.22 -6.78 -14.41
C PRO A 79 3.21 -6.77 -15.59
N ASP A 80 2.93 -7.53 -16.65
CA ASP A 80 3.81 -7.67 -17.82
C ASP A 80 3.60 -6.56 -18.86
N TRP A 81 2.57 -5.74 -18.69
CA TRP A 81 2.18 -4.62 -19.54
C TRP A 81 1.84 -5.03 -20.96
N LYS A 82 1.23 -6.20 -21.10
CA LYS A 82 0.77 -6.69 -22.41
C LYS A 82 -0.28 -5.73 -22.98
N PRO A 83 -0.09 -5.20 -24.21
CA PRO A 83 -1.02 -4.25 -24.78
C PRO A 83 -2.26 -4.94 -25.37
N HIS A 84 -3.40 -4.27 -25.24
CA HIS A 84 -4.69 -4.66 -25.79
C HIS A 84 -5.38 -3.46 -26.40
N VAL A 85 -5.95 -3.60 -27.59
CA VAL A 85 -6.67 -2.52 -28.28
C VAL A 85 -8.14 -2.61 -27.91
N MET A 86 -8.70 -1.53 -27.35
CA MET A 86 -10.13 -1.42 -27.05
C MET A 86 -10.91 -0.83 -28.23
N ILE A 87 -10.37 0.25 -28.79
CA ILE A 87 -10.97 1.00 -29.90
C ILE A 87 -9.85 1.36 -30.87
N LYS A 88 -10.14 1.30 -32.17
CA LYS A 88 -9.23 1.73 -33.23
C LYS A 88 -9.99 2.43 -34.34
N ASP A 89 -9.44 3.56 -34.80
CA ASP A 89 -9.95 4.39 -35.89
C ASP A 89 -11.40 4.89 -35.67
N GLN A 90 -11.79 5.10 -34.40
CA GLN A 90 -13.11 5.54 -33.94
C GLN A 90 -13.03 6.50 -32.72
N THR A 91 -11.89 7.17 -32.56
CA THR A 91 -11.57 8.09 -31.45
C THR A 91 -11.73 9.54 -31.84
#